data_AF-Q0CV70-F1
#
_entry.id   AF-Q0CV70-F1
#
_cell.length_a   1.000
_cell.length_b   1.000
_cell.length_c   1.000
_cell.angle_alpha   90.00
_cell.angle_beta   90.00
_cell.angle_gamma   90.00
#
_symmetry.space_group_name_H-M   'P 1'
#
loop_
_entity.id
_entity.type
_entity.pdbx_description
1 polymer ?
#
loop_
_entity_poly.entity_id
_entity_poly.type
_entity_poly.pdbx_seq_one_letter_code
_entity_poly.pdbx_strand_id
1 'polypeptide(L)'
;MRCVTTANAAKCDRCARKSLDCTFRKHRRGRKPGMRLVPKTAHTEDPSTRQTHRDIAPARQSPPERERTADFWADSDRLQPDALLSHQAMKGKFSLQNILSTDHGSTVDRSTTSPPVSPDDPLALGLVNHHVALFLFEYFMGKMNPYICQLDPLLHSFQYIRRRSPFLLTTVLAASSKAFQSELYPSLHEHAEKLFSDCFRRGEKSTEIVQAILILTYWKEPNDTRAWTSVGLAIRIAMDLGWHKLSTDPASRSGLNELERRELRNDERTLLVLFVYDRSLSLQTGKPWMIERTEFIESVETWGKDPLASANDNLLCTFVALRLLTAETFDLLPSQKKHSTAHQGRFFSVLKVRIEALEAKWLGVVGAGTCHAFLIRLYCAHLHLQLFSIPLQETGIPRADGVRDMTPFWVSYENAATMLALVTEYAPFLYLVQDSIHVMTAYAAVFLVKVPSSLPRLLSIRQISSIG
;
A
#
# COMPACT_ATOMS: atom_id res chain seq x y z
N MET A 1 16.72 -50.41 0.62
CA MET A 1 17.91 -51.23 0.93
C MET A 1 18.95 -51.06 -0.18
N ARG A 2 20.18 -50.63 0.14
CA ARG A 2 21.23 -50.31 -0.85
C ARG A 2 22.10 -51.54 -1.12
N CYS A 3 22.45 -51.81 -2.38
CA CYS A 3 23.46 -52.79 -2.73
C CYS A 3 24.84 -52.18 -2.45
N VAL A 4 25.60 -52.76 -1.53
CA VAL A 4 26.98 -52.36 -1.21
C VAL A 4 27.92 -53.36 -1.87
N THR A 5 28.94 -52.86 -2.57
CA THR A 5 30.01 -53.64 -3.20
C THR A 5 31.34 -53.23 -2.58
N THR A 6 32.18 -54.20 -2.24
CA THR A 6 33.59 -53.95 -1.95
C THR A 6 34.33 -53.63 -3.26
N ALA A 7 35.33 -52.76 -3.20
CA ALA A 7 36.04 -52.26 -4.38
C ALA A 7 36.65 -53.45 -5.16
N ASN A 8 36.12 -53.68 -6.36
CA ASN A 8 36.44 -54.75 -7.34
C ASN A 8 35.61 -56.05 -7.30
N ALA A 9 34.47 -56.12 -6.61
CA ALA A 9 33.54 -57.24 -6.73
C ALA A 9 32.43 -57.00 -7.79
N ALA A 10 32.22 -57.96 -8.71
CA ALA A 10 31.20 -57.88 -9.77
C ALA A 10 29.75 -58.11 -9.28
N LYS A 11 29.56 -58.62 -8.07
CA LYS A 11 28.25 -58.87 -7.43
C LYS A 11 28.23 -58.20 -6.06
N CYS A 12 27.07 -57.68 -5.62
CA CYS A 12 26.93 -57.19 -4.24
C CYS A 12 26.78 -58.37 -3.26
N ASP A 13 27.14 -58.14 -2.00
CA ASP A 13 27.15 -59.17 -0.94
C ASP A 13 25.81 -59.88 -0.74
N ARG A 14 24.70 -59.19 -1.04
CA ARG A 14 23.35 -59.75 -0.95
C ARG A 14 23.07 -60.72 -2.08
N CYS A 15 23.40 -60.36 -3.32
CA CYS A 15 23.15 -61.22 -4.48
C CYS A 15 24.08 -62.42 -4.47
N ALA A 16 25.29 -62.27 -3.95
CA ALA A 16 26.20 -63.39 -3.71
C ALA A 16 25.61 -64.42 -2.72
N ARG A 17 25.08 -63.96 -1.57
CA ARG A 17 24.48 -64.86 -0.55
C ARG A 17 23.23 -65.61 -1.00
N LYS A 18 22.45 -65.03 -1.93
CA LYS A 18 21.17 -65.63 -2.37
C LYS A 18 21.26 -66.29 -3.75
N SER A 19 22.45 -66.43 -4.31
CA SER A 19 22.69 -66.98 -5.66
C SER A 19 21.82 -66.32 -6.75
N LEU A 20 21.61 -65.01 -6.63
CA LEU A 20 20.82 -64.22 -7.57
C LEU A 20 21.73 -63.50 -8.58
N ASP A 21 21.20 -63.25 -9.77
CA ASP A 21 21.90 -62.44 -10.78
C ASP A 21 21.92 -60.95 -10.37
N CYS A 22 23.08 -60.31 -10.48
CA CYS A 22 23.34 -58.98 -9.93
C CYS A 22 23.60 -57.98 -11.06
N THR A 23 22.54 -57.38 -11.59
CA THR A 23 22.66 -56.41 -12.69
C THR A 23 22.68 -54.97 -12.17
N PHE A 24 23.84 -54.31 -12.24
CA PHE A 24 23.95 -52.88 -11.95
C PHE A 24 23.44 -52.06 -13.13
N ARG A 25 22.17 -51.64 -13.09
CA ARG A 25 21.64 -50.68 -14.07
C ARG A 25 22.19 -49.29 -13.75
N LYS A 26 23.04 -48.74 -14.65
CA LYS A 26 23.45 -47.32 -14.59
C LYS A 26 22.19 -46.46 -14.68
N HIS A 27 21.78 -45.84 -13.58
CA HIS A 27 20.61 -44.96 -13.57
C HIS A 27 20.90 -43.73 -14.44
N ARG A 28 20.29 -43.66 -15.63
CA ARG A 28 20.32 -42.46 -16.47
C ARG A 28 19.35 -41.43 -15.90
N ARG A 29 19.81 -40.61 -14.95
CA ARG A 29 19.11 -39.35 -14.62
C ARG A 29 19.45 -38.35 -15.74
N GLY A 30 18.40 -37.81 -16.36
CA GLY A 30 18.34 -36.95 -17.57
C GLY A 30 19.62 -36.27 -18.07
N ARG A 31 19.93 -36.47 -19.36
CA ARG A 31 20.80 -35.60 -20.16
C ARG A 31 20.06 -35.15 -21.42
N LYS A 32 20.15 -33.85 -21.72
CA LYS A 32 19.63 -33.20 -22.94
C LYS A 32 20.30 -33.78 -24.20
N PRO A 33 19.61 -33.88 -25.35
CA PRO A 33 20.22 -34.29 -26.62
C PRO A 33 21.27 -33.25 -27.07
N GLY A 34 22.47 -33.68 -27.49
CA GLY A 34 23.39 -32.83 -28.26
C GLY A 34 24.85 -32.71 -27.79
N MET A 35 25.23 -33.16 -26.59
CA MET A 35 26.61 -32.99 -26.09
C MET A 35 27.41 -34.30 -26.10
N ARG A 36 28.31 -34.48 -27.08
CA ARG A 36 29.35 -35.52 -27.06
C ARG A 36 30.52 -35.05 -26.19
N LEU A 37 30.91 -35.85 -25.20
CA LEU A 37 32.17 -35.66 -24.48
C LEU A 37 33.24 -36.54 -25.12
N VAL A 38 34.33 -35.91 -25.53
CA VAL A 38 35.58 -36.57 -25.92
C VAL A 38 36.30 -37.04 -24.63
N PRO A 39 36.81 -38.28 -24.55
CA PRO A 39 37.53 -38.73 -23.36
C PRO A 39 38.93 -38.08 -23.31
N LYS A 40 39.31 -37.55 -22.14
CA LYS A 40 40.69 -37.14 -21.84
C LYS A 40 41.57 -38.40 -21.70
N THR A 41 42.48 -38.61 -22.63
CA THR A 41 43.67 -39.45 -22.41
C THR A 41 44.83 -38.55 -21.99
N ALA A 42 45.43 -38.90 -20.86
CA ALA A 42 46.74 -38.42 -20.46
C ALA A 42 47.81 -39.03 -21.38
N HIS A 43 48.77 -38.24 -21.85
CA HIS A 43 50.16 -38.65 -22.02
C HIS A 43 51.08 -37.44 -22.25
N THR A 44 52.29 -37.64 -21.77
CA THR A 44 53.46 -36.79 -21.58
C THR A 44 54.23 -36.55 -22.90
N GLU A 45 55.13 -35.55 -22.86
CA GLU A 45 56.30 -35.30 -23.74
C GLU A 45 56.21 -34.23 -24.86
N ASP A 46 57.31 -33.49 -24.94
CA ASP A 46 57.62 -32.23 -25.63
C ASP A 46 58.53 -32.52 -26.87
N PRO A 47 59.17 -31.56 -27.57
CA PRO A 47 58.68 -30.64 -28.61
C PRO A 47 59.33 -30.87 -30.01
N SER A 48 58.72 -30.43 -31.13
CA SER A 48 59.45 -29.92 -32.32
C SER A 48 58.56 -29.52 -33.53
N THR A 49 58.78 -28.30 -34.00
CA THR A 49 58.85 -27.81 -35.41
C THR A 49 57.87 -28.32 -36.49
N ARG A 50 57.05 -27.41 -37.07
CA ARG A 50 57.18 -26.92 -38.47
C ARG A 50 55.94 -26.11 -38.96
N GLN A 51 56.23 -24.85 -39.24
CA GLN A 51 55.82 -24.00 -40.37
C GLN A 51 54.65 -24.36 -41.33
N THR A 52 53.88 -23.29 -41.60
CA THR A 52 53.27 -22.83 -42.87
C THR A 52 52.16 -23.66 -43.52
N HIS A 53 50.97 -23.07 -43.69
CA HIS A 53 50.58 -22.41 -44.95
C HIS A 53 49.31 -21.57 -44.79
N ARG A 54 49.34 -20.37 -45.39
CA ARG A 54 48.20 -19.48 -45.61
C ARG A 54 47.44 -19.96 -46.85
N ASP A 55 46.11 -19.98 -46.78
CA ASP A 55 45.25 -19.86 -47.96
C ASP A 55 44.11 -18.87 -47.67
N ILE A 56 43.86 -18.00 -48.65
CA ILE A 56 42.92 -16.88 -48.63
C ILE A 56 41.81 -17.16 -49.65
N ALA A 57 40.58 -16.77 -49.27
CA ALA A 57 39.35 -16.47 -50.04
C ALA A 57 38.33 -17.62 -50.30
N PRO A 58 37.03 -17.32 -50.54
CA PRO A 58 36.35 -16.00 -50.56
C PRO A 58 35.11 -15.87 -49.64
N ALA A 59 34.65 -14.63 -49.51
CA ALA A 59 33.52 -14.19 -48.71
C ALA A 59 32.17 -14.84 -49.07
N ARG A 60 31.45 -15.32 -48.06
CA ARG A 60 29.99 -15.54 -48.09
C ARG A 60 29.35 -14.67 -47.02
N GLN A 61 28.39 -13.85 -47.45
CA GLN A 61 27.60 -12.94 -46.63
C GLN A 61 26.79 -13.73 -45.59
N SER A 62 26.97 -13.40 -44.31
CA SER A 62 26.14 -13.85 -43.20
C SER A 62 24.89 -12.96 -43.06
N PRO A 63 23.72 -13.51 -42.67
CA PRO A 63 22.56 -12.71 -42.27
C PRO A 63 22.82 -12.02 -40.91
N PRO A 64 22.06 -10.97 -40.54
CA PRO A 64 22.39 -10.11 -39.41
C PRO A 64 22.35 -10.88 -38.09
N GLU A 65 23.35 -10.63 -37.26
CA GLU A 65 23.45 -11.11 -35.89
C GLU A 65 22.24 -10.64 -35.08
N ARG A 66 21.39 -11.58 -34.66
CA ARG A 66 20.51 -11.36 -33.51
C ARG A 66 21.41 -11.21 -32.28
N GLU A 67 21.34 -10.03 -31.66
CA GLU A 67 21.95 -9.76 -30.36
C GLU A 67 21.66 -10.91 -29.40
N ARG A 68 22.73 -11.51 -28.89
CA ARG A 68 22.66 -12.50 -27.82
C ARG A 68 22.13 -11.80 -26.58
N THR A 69 20.84 -12.00 -26.29
CA THR A 69 20.26 -11.72 -24.98
C THR A 69 21.12 -12.44 -23.93
N ALA A 70 21.73 -11.67 -23.03
CA ALA A 70 22.48 -12.21 -21.90
C ALA A 70 21.61 -13.23 -21.14
N ASP A 71 22.19 -14.40 -20.87
CA ASP A 71 21.53 -15.47 -20.12
C ASP A 71 21.13 -14.95 -18.74
N PHE A 72 19.82 -14.72 -18.53
CA PHE A 72 19.18 -14.28 -17.28
C PHE A 72 19.58 -15.12 -16.04
N TRP A 73 20.03 -16.35 -16.24
CA TRP A 73 20.53 -17.24 -15.18
C TRP A 73 21.87 -16.81 -14.58
N ALA A 74 22.60 -15.90 -15.22
CA ALA A 74 23.94 -15.50 -14.79
C ALA A 74 23.96 -14.38 -13.73
N ASP A 75 22.84 -13.70 -13.48
CA ASP A 75 22.79 -12.49 -12.64
C ASP A 75 22.07 -12.68 -11.30
N SER A 76 21.57 -13.89 -11.01
CA SER A 76 20.95 -14.20 -9.72
C SER A 76 21.98 -14.68 -8.70
N ASP A 77 22.71 -13.76 -8.08
CA ASP A 77 23.70 -14.06 -7.03
C ASP A 77 23.05 -14.47 -5.67
N ARG A 78 21.79 -14.91 -5.69
CA ARG A 78 21.04 -15.30 -4.48
C ARG A 78 20.33 -16.63 -4.68
N LEU A 79 20.78 -17.66 -3.96
CA LEU A 79 20.24 -19.04 -3.94
C LEU A 79 18.85 -19.15 -3.24
N GLN A 80 18.10 -18.05 -3.12
CA GLN A 80 16.78 -18.07 -2.46
C GLN A 80 15.69 -18.45 -3.48
N PRO A 81 14.78 -19.40 -3.15
CA PRO A 81 13.70 -19.83 -4.06
C PRO A 81 12.84 -18.68 -4.59
N ASP A 82 12.66 -17.62 -3.79
CA ASP A 82 11.83 -16.44 -4.10
C ASP A 82 12.39 -15.58 -5.24
N ALA A 83 13.70 -15.65 -5.49
CA ALA A 83 14.36 -15.01 -6.63
C ALA A 83 14.44 -15.94 -7.86
N LEU A 84 14.28 -17.25 -7.64
CA LEU A 84 14.42 -18.32 -8.64
C LEU A 84 13.11 -18.55 -9.43
N LEU A 85 11.97 -18.26 -8.81
CA LEU A 85 10.66 -18.25 -9.46
C LEU A 85 10.50 -16.93 -10.20
N SER A 86 10.28 -16.99 -11.51
CA SER A 86 10.23 -15.82 -12.39
C SER A 86 9.34 -14.69 -11.84
N HIS A 87 9.65 -13.42 -12.15
CA HIS A 87 8.82 -12.27 -11.78
C HIS A 87 7.34 -12.43 -12.20
N GLN A 88 7.05 -13.30 -13.17
CA GLN A 88 5.69 -13.68 -13.57
C GLN A 88 4.95 -14.48 -12.49
N ALA A 89 5.65 -15.38 -11.77
CA ALA A 89 5.10 -16.12 -10.64
C ALA A 89 4.62 -15.17 -9.52
N MET A 90 5.40 -14.12 -9.21
CA MET A 90 5.01 -13.09 -8.24
C MET A 90 3.85 -12.20 -8.71
N LYS A 91 3.56 -12.13 -10.02
CA LYS A 91 2.37 -11.45 -10.56
C LYS A 91 1.12 -12.34 -10.58
N GLY A 92 1.11 -13.44 -9.83
CA GLY A 92 -0.01 -14.37 -9.74
C GLY A 92 -0.12 -15.39 -10.87
N LYS A 93 0.89 -15.47 -11.75
CA LYS A 93 0.97 -16.49 -12.82
C LYS A 93 1.75 -17.72 -12.35
N PHE A 94 1.53 -18.17 -11.12
CA PHE A 94 2.16 -19.37 -10.56
C PHE A 94 1.56 -20.63 -11.18
N SER A 95 2.02 -21.00 -12.37
CA SER A 95 1.71 -22.27 -13.01
C SER A 95 3.00 -22.87 -13.57
N LEU A 96 3.08 -24.21 -13.62
CA LEU A 96 4.19 -24.91 -14.24
C LEU A 96 4.43 -24.44 -15.67
N GLN A 97 3.36 -24.13 -16.41
CA GLN A 97 3.45 -23.61 -17.77
C GLN A 97 4.19 -22.26 -17.82
N ASN A 98 3.85 -21.31 -16.94
CA ASN A 98 4.46 -19.98 -16.94
C ASN A 98 5.89 -19.98 -16.38
N ILE A 99 6.18 -20.85 -15.39
CA ILE A 99 7.53 -20.99 -14.81
C ILE A 99 8.50 -21.66 -15.81
N LEU A 100 8.00 -22.56 -16.66
CA LEU A 100 8.80 -23.31 -17.64
C LEU A 100 8.81 -22.67 -19.04
N SER A 101 8.06 -21.57 -19.24
CA SER A 101 8.04 -20.86 -20.52
C SER A 101 9.38 -20.16 -20.76
N THR A 102 10.03 -20.45 -21.88
CA THR A 102 11.30 -19.80 -22.28
C THR A 102 11.10 -18.44 -22.92
N ASP A 103 9.86 -18.03 -23.20
CA ASP A 103 9.50 -16.67 -23.62
C ASP A 103 9.47 -15.74 -22.40
N HIS A 104 10.65 -15.43 -21.89
CA HIS A 104 10.86 -14.38 -20.89
C HIS A 104 11.52 -13.20 -21.60
N GLY A 105 10.74 -12.43 -22.36
CA GLY A 105 11.34 -11.33 -23.13
C GLY A 105 10.44 -10.56 -24.09
N SER A 106 9.18 -10.91 -24.30
CA SER A 106 8.23 -9.93 -24.83
C SER A 106 7.71 -9.13 -23.64
N THR A 107 8.40 -8.03 -23.34
CA THR A 107 7.67 -6.83 -22.92
C THR A 107 6.45 -6.76 -23.82
N VAL A 108 5.26 -6.68 -23.22
CA VAL A 108 4.05 -6.34 -23.97
C VAL A 108 4.45 -5.17 -24.84
N ASP A 109 4.52 -5.40 -26.15
CA ASP A 109 4.73 -4.34 -27.11
C ASP A 109 3.69 -3.29 -26.74
N ARG A 110 4.17 -2.14 -26.23
CA ARG A 110 3.47 -0.87 -26.34
C ARG A 110 3.45 -0.57 -27.83
N SER A 111 2.71 -1.37 -28.58
CA SER A 111 2.34 -1.09 -29.94
C SER A 111 1.61 0.25 -29.87
N THR A 112 2.11 1.19 -30.64
CA THR A 112 1.72 2.60 -30.70
C THR A 112 0.35 2.78 -31.37
N THR A 113 -0.55 1.82 -31.23
CA THR A 113 -1.96 1.94 -31.58
C THR A 113 -2.71 2.30 -30.31
N SER A 114 -3.43 3.42 -30.34
CA SER A 114 -4.33 3.83 -29.26
C SER A 114 -5.16 2.62 -28.80
N PRO A 115 -5.12 2.21 -27.52
CA PRO A 115 -5.95 1.09 -27.09
C PRO A 115 -7.41 1.45 -27.39
N PRO A 116 -8.18 0.51 -27.96
CA PRO A 116 -9.61 0.74 -28.13
C PRO A 116 -10.22 1.07 -26.77
N VAL A 117 -11.16 2.02 -26.76
CA VAL A 117 -11.95 2.34 -25.56
C VAL A 117 -12.54 1.03 -25.04
N SER A 118 -12.33 0.75 -23.75
CA SER A 118 -12.81 -0.48 -23.13
C SER A 118 -14.33 -0.63 -23.35
N PRO A 119 -14.85 -1.83 -23.65
CA PRO A 119 -16.30 -2.04 -23.74
C PRO A 119 -17.03 -1.73 -22.43
N ASP A 120 -16.29 -1.74 -21.31
CA ASP A 120 -16.77 -1.41 -19.98
C ASP A 120 -16.74 0.11 -19.66
N ASP A 121 -16.37 0.98 -20.62
CA ASP A 121 -16.35 2.44 -20.45
C ASP A 121 -17.77 2.99 -20.20
N PRO A 122 -18.03 3.70 -19.08
CA PRO A 122 -19.36 4.23 -18.76
C PRO A 122 -19.92 5.18 -19.84
N LEU A 123 -19.06 5.87 -20.60
CA LEU A 123 -19.51 6.72 -21.71
C LEU A 123 -19.90 5.89 -22.94
N ALA A 124 -19.15 4.82 -23.24
CA ALA A 124 -19.45 3.94 -24.37
C ALA A 124 -20.74 3.13 -24.13
N LEU A 125 -21.02 2.81 -22.87
CA LEU A 125 -22.27 2.18 -22.43
C LEU A 125 -23.47 3.15 -22.37
N GLY A 126 -23.25 4.45 -22.57
CA GLY A 126 -24.30 5.46 -22.53
C GLY A 126 -24.85 5.74 -21.12
N LEU A 127 -24.16 5.33 -20.05
CA LEU A 127 -24.56 5.60 -18.67
C LEU A 127 -24.48 7.09 -18.33
N VAL A 128 -23.55 7.80 -18.97
CA VAL A 128 -23.34 9.22 -18.79
C VAL A 128 -22.81 9.83 -20.09
N ASN A 129 -23.25 11.04 -20.40
CA ASN A 129 -22.73 11.78 -21.56
C ASN A 129 -21.35 12.39 -21.27
N HIS A 130 -20.62 12.75 -22.33
CA HIS A 130 -19.24 13.24 -22.19
C HIS A 130 -19.12 14.52 -21.35
N HIS A 131 -20.02 15.49 -21.54
CA HIS A 131 -19.96 16.78 -20.84
C HIS A 131 -20.19 16.63 -19.33
N VAL A 132 -21.20 15.85 -18.95
CA VAL A 132 -21.51 15.57 -17.54
C VAL A 132 -20.38 14.74 -16.92
N ALA A 133 -19.83 13.75 -17.64
CA ALA A 133 -18.69 12.97 -17.14
C ALA A 133 -17.46 13.84 -16.87
N LEU A 134 -17.14 14.77 -17.79
CA LEU A 134 -16.02 15.70 -17.59
C LEU A 134 -16.26 16.61 -16.40
N PHE A 135 -17.46 17.18 -16.27
CA PHE A 135 -17.82 18.02 -15.13
C PHE A 135 -17.70 17.27 -13.79
N LEU A 136 -18.26 16.07 -13.69
CA LEU A 136 -18.17 15.23 -12.49
C LEU A 136 -16.70 14.89 -12.16
N PHE A 137 -15.88 14.61 -13.18
CA PHE A 137 -14.46 14.36 -13.00
C PHE A 137 -13.70 15.58 -12.46
N GLU A 138 -13.93 16.76 -13.04
CA GLU A 138 -13.33 18.01 -12.57
C GLU A 138 -13.77 18.35 -11.15
N TYR A 139 -15.05 18.13 -10.84
CA TYR A 139 -15.59 18.26 -9.49
C TYR A 139 -14.87 17.31 -8.51
N PHE A 140 -14.68 16.05 -8.87
CA PHE A 140 -13.91 15.11 -8.06
C PHE A 140 -12.51 15.65 -7.77
N MET A 141 -11.76 16.00 -8.82
CA MET A 141 -10.36 16.40 -8.71
C MET A 141 -10.20 17.70 -7.91
N GLY A 142 -11.13 18.64 -8.06
CA GLY A 142 -11.08 19.94 -7.39
C GLY A 142 -11.67 19.97 -5.98
N LYS A 143 -12.70 19.17 -5.70
CA LYS A 143 -13.47 19.25 -4.44
C LYS A 143 -13.39 18.00 -3.57
N MET A 144 -13.28 16.81 -4.14
CA MET A 144 -13.30 15.55 -3.36
C MET A 144 -11.90 14.97 -3.13
N ASN A 145 -11.05 15.01 -4.16
CA ASN A 145 -9.68 14.51 -4.10
C ASN A 145 -8.83 15.14 -2.97
N PRO A 146 -8.99 16.43 -2.59
CA PRO A 146 -8.32 16.99 -1.42
C PRO A 146 -8.60 16.27 -0.09
N TYR A 147 -9.71 15.53 0.04
CA TYR A 147 -10.05 14.80 1.26
C TYR A 147 -9.42 13.40 1.33
N ILE A 148 -9.29 12.72 0.19
CA ILE A 148 -8.72 11.36 0.10
C ILE A 148 -7.23 11.36 -0.25
N CYS A 149 -6.71 12.45 -0.81
CA CYS A 149 -5.30 12.67 -1.17
C CYS A 149 -4.69 11.62 -2.10
N GLN A 150 -5.49 11.09 -3.03
CA GLN A 150 -5.11 9.89 -3.76
C GLN A 150 -4.62 10.16 -5.18
N LEU A 151 -5.32 11.02 -5.94
CA LEU A 151 -5.01 11.24 -7.36
C LEU A 151 -4.16 12.49 -7.54
N ASP A 152 -3.10 12.38 -8.36
CA ASP A 152 -2.28 13.51 -8.79
C ASP A 152 -2.95 14.27 -9.94
N PRO A 153 -3.34 15.56 -9.78
CA PRO A 153 -3.97 16.36 -10.84
C PRO A 153 -3.12 16.53 -12.10
N LEU A 154 -1.79 16.45 -12.00
CA LEU A 154 -0.89 16.61 -13.14
C LEU A 154 -0.72 15.30 -13.94
N LEU A 155 -0.98 14.15 -13.31
CA LEU A 155 -0.94 12.84 -13.97
C LEU A 155 -2.34 12.40 -14.43
N HIS A 156 -3.31 12.47 -13.52
CA HIS A 156 -4.65 11.94 -13.69
C HIS A 156 -5.56 12.94 -14.39
N SER A 157 -5.36 13.09 -15.70
CA SER A 157 -6.35 13.74 -16.56
C SER A 157 -7.52 12.81 -16.86
N PHE A 158 -8.67 13.38 -17.26
CA PHE A 158 -9.84 12.60 -17.68
C PHE A 158 -9.49 11.56 -18.74
N GLN A 159 -8.70 11.97 -19.74
CA GLN A 159 -8.29 11.10 -20.84
C GLN A 159 -7.27 10.03 -20.42
N TYR A 160 -6.42 10.33 -19.43
CA TYR A 160 -5.48 9.36 -18.86
C TYR A 160 -6.25 8.24 -18.14
N ILE A 161 -7.14 8.59 -17.21
CA ILE A 161 -7.91 7.60 -16.45
C ILE A 161 -8.84 6.80 -17.36
N ARG A 162 -9.57 7.45 -18.28
CA ARG A 162 -10.47 6.77 -19.22
C ARG A 162 -9.76 5.70 -20.07
N ARG A 163 -8.50 5.94 -20.44
CA ARG A 163 -7.70 4.97 -21.22
C ARG A 163 -7.10 3.86 -20.36
N ARG A 164 -6.80 4.13 -19.08
CA ARG A 164 -6.12 3.20 -18.17
C ARG A 164 -7.09 2.25 -17.48
N SER A 165 -8.21 2.76 -16.96
CA SER A 165 -9.12 1.97 -16.13
C SER A 165 -10.57 2.47 -16.20
N PRO A 166 -11.48 1.70 -16.82
CA PRO A 166 -12.91 2.03 -16.78
C PRO A 166 -13.45 1.93 -15.35
N PHE A 167 -12.87 1.08 -14.50
CA PHE A 167 -13.27 0.93 -13.11
C PHE A 167 -12.96 2.19 -12.29
N LEU A 168 -11.74 2.71 -12.39
CA LEU A 168 -11.40 3.97 -11.70
C LEU A 168 -12.22 5.14 -12.21
N LEU A 169 -12.41 5.26 -13.54
CA LEU A 169 -13.26 6.31 -14.11
C LEU A 169 -14.67 6.23 -13.54
N THR A 170 -15.31 5.08 -13.66
CA THR A 170 -16.70 4.88 -13.21
C THR A 170 -16.84 5.20 -11.73
N THR A 171 -15.91 4.75 -10.89
CA THR A 171 -15.91 5.02 -9.46
C THR A 171 -15.76 6.51 -9.13
N VAL A 172 -14.88 7.24 -9.82
CA VAL A 172 -14.72 8.69 -9.66
C VAL A 172 -16.02 9.43 -10.03
N LEU A 173 -16.64 9.05 -11.14
CA LEU A 173 -17.90 9.62 -11.58
C LEU A 173 -19.04 9.27 -10.62
N ALA A 174 -19.11 8.04 -10.13
CA ALA A 174 -20.09 7.60 -9.15
C ALA A 174 -19.98 8.39 -7.84
N ALA A 175 -18.78 8.49 -7.26
CA ALA A 175 -18.55 9.26 -6.03
C ALA A 175 -18.97 10.73 -6.18
N SER A 176 -18.63 11.35 -7.32
CA SER A 176 -19.03 12.73 -7.62
C SER A 176 -20.53 12.86 -7.84
N SER A 177 -21.15 11.89 -8.53
CA SER A 177 -22.58 11.89 -8.83
C SER A 177 -23.43 11.80 -7.56
N LYS A 178 -22.92 11.13 -6.51
CA LYS A 178 -23.55 11.07 -5.19
C LYS A 178 -23.64 12.45 -4.55
N ALA A 179 -22.59 13.25 -4.71
CA ALA A 179 -22.52 14.62 -4.19
C ALA A 179 -23.26 15.64 -5.08
N PHE A 180 -23.31 15.39 -6.38
CA PHE A 180 -23.85 16.29 -7.39
C PHE A 180 -24.52 15.48 -8.50
N GLN A 181 -25.77 15.75 -8.86
CA GLN A 181 -26.50 14.95 -9.86
C GLN A 181 -26.81 13.52 -9.39
N SER A 182 -27.46 13.41 -8.22
CA SER A 182 -27.80 12.14 -7.53
C SER A 182 -28.63 11.16 -8.36
N GLU A 183 -29.28 11.63 -9.43
CA GLU A 183 -30.02 10.79 -10.38
C GLU A 183 -29.12 9.79 -11.13
N LEU A 184 -27.86 10.16 -11.38
CA LEU A 184 -26.90 9.31 -12.08
C LEU A 184 -26.21 8.31 -11.16
N TYR A 185 -26.25 8.56 -9.85
CA TYR A 185 -25.53 7.76 -8.86
C TYR A 185 -25.92 6.28 -8.87
N PRO A 186 -27.21 5.87 -8.85
CA PRO A 186 -27.58 4.46 -8.83
C PRO A 186 -26.97 3.66 -9.99
N SER A 187 -27.06 4.21 -11.21
CA SER A 187 -26.57 3.52 -12.41
C SER A 187 -25.03 3.46 -12.47
N LEU A 188 -24.35 4.56 -12.15
CA LEU A 188 -22.88 4.60 -12.12
C LEU A 188 -22.31 3.74 -10.98
N HIS A 189 -22.96 3.75 -9.82
CA HIS A 189 -22.54 2.94 -8.67
C HIS A 189 -22.75 1.44 -8.90
N GLU A 190 -23.89 1.04 -9.48
CA GLU A 190 -24.14 -0.35 -9.86
C GLU A 190 -23.09 -0.85 -10.87
N HIS A 191 -22.74 -0.02 -11.87
CA HIS A 191 -21.67 -0.35 -12.82
C HIS A 191 -20.31 -0.46 -12.14
N ALA A 192 -19.97 0.44 -11.20
CA ALA A 192 -18.74 0.35 -10.43
C ALA A 192 -18.66 -0.94 -9.59
N GLU A 193 -19.76 -1.35 -8.94
CA GLU A 193 -19.84 -2.59 -8.16
C GLU A 193 -19.69 -3.84 -9.03
N LYS A 194 -20.26 -3.82 -10.24
CA LYS A 194 -20.07 -4.87 -11.24
C LYS A 194 -18.59 -4.97 -11.63
N LEU A 195 -17.95 -3.85 -11.96
CA LEU A 195 -16.52 -3.82 -12.32
C LEU A 195 -15.62 -4.27 -11.17
N PHE A 196 -15.95 -3.90 -9.93
CA PHE A 196 -15.24 -4.38 -8.74
C PHE A 196 -15.31 -5.92 -8.64
N SER A 197 -16.50 -6.50 -8.82
CA SER A 197 -16.71 -7.95 -8.79
C SER A 197 -16.00 -8.66 -9.93
N ASP A 198 -16.06 -8.11 -11.15
CA ASP A 198 -15.41 -8.66 -12.33
C ASP A 198 -13.89 -8.61 -12.23
N CYS A 199 -13.33 -7.52 -11.71
CA CYS A 199 -11.89 -7.40 -11.44
C CYS A 199 -11.39 -8.53 -10.55
N PHE A 200 -12.10 -8.82 -9.45
CA PHE A 200 -11.75 -9.91 -8.56
C PHE A 200 -11.87 -11.27 -9.26
N ARG A 201 -12.98 -11.50 -9.97
CA ARG A 201 -13.24 -12.74 -10.70
C ARG A 201 -12.21 -13.02 -11.80
N ARG A 202 -11.74 -11.98 -12.50
CA ARG A 202 -10.72 -12.06 -13.57
C ARG A 202 -9.29 -12.06 -13.01
N GLY A 203 -9.09 -11.74 -11.74
CA GLY A 203 -7.77 -11.63 -11.12
C GLY A 203 -6.95 -10.46 -11.65
N GLU A 204 -7.62 -9.39 -12.10
CA GLU A 204 -6.98 -8.17 -12.61
C GLU A 204 -6.34 -7.38 -11.46
N LYS A 205 -5.17 -6.80 -11.73
CA LYS A 205 -4.35 -6.12 -10.72
C LYS A 205 -3.68 -4.91 -11.35
N SER A 206 -3.96 -3.73 -10.82
CA SER A 206 -3.32 -2.49 -11.22
C SER A 206 -3.44 -1.45 -10.10
N THR A 207 -2.65 -0.39 -10.18
CA THR A 207 -2.73 0.76 -9.27
C THR A 207 -4.13 1.38 -9.29
N GLU A 208 -4.73 1.52 -10.47
CA GLU A 208 -6.06 2.11 -10.66
C GLU A 208 -7.17 1.27 -10.01
N ILE A 209 -7.01 -0.06 -9.97
CA ILE A 209 -7.93 -0.96 -9.26
C ILE A 209 -7.87 -0.68 -7.76
N VAL A 210 -6.67 -0.61 -7.18
CA VAL A 210 -6.49 -0.28 -5.75
C VAL A 210 -7.11 1.08 -5.44
N GLN A 211 -6.83 2.07 -6.29
CA GLN A 211 -7.39 3.42 -6.18
C GLN A 211 -8.92 3.45 -6.23
N ALA A 212 -9.53 2.68 -7.14
CA ALA A 212 -10.99 2.58 -7.25
C ALA A 212 -11.61 1.93 -6.00
N ILE A 213 -11.00 0.86 -5.48
CA ILE A 213 -11.47 0.20 -4.25
C ILE A 213 -11.45 1.18 -3.07
N LEU A 214 -10.38 1.97 -2.95
CA LEU A 214 -10.25 2.96 -1.88
C LEU A 214 -11.28 4.08 -2.00
N ILE A 215 -11.56 4.59 -3.20
CA ILE A 215 -12.60 5.62 -3.42
C ILE A 215 -13.99 5.07 -3.08
N LEU A 216 -14.34 3.86 -3.54
CA LEU A 216 -15.60 3.20 -3.17
C LEU A 216 -15.71 3.00 -1.66
N THR A 217 -14.60 2.71 -0.98
CA THR A 217 -14.59 2.53 0.47
C THR A 217 -14.74 3.86 1.22
N TYR A 218 -14.20 4.98 0.69
CA TYR A 218 -14.30 6.29 1.32
C TYR A 218 -15.75 6.80 1.38
N TRP A 219 -16.45 6.75 0.24
CA TRP A 219 -17.83 7.24 0.06
C TRP A 219 -18.85 6.10 -0.06
N LYS A 220 -18.59 5.00 0.65
CA LYS A 220 -19.45 3.80 0.66
C LYS A 220 -20.87 4.13 1.13
N GLU A 221 -21.80 3.22 0.87
CA GLU A 221 -23.13 3.30 1.46
C GLU A 221 -23.11 2.94 2.96
N PRO A 222 -24.02 3.50 3.78
CA PRO A 222 -24.07 3.22 5.22
C PRO A 222 -24.26 1.73 5.54
N ASN A 223 -25.01 1.01 4.69
CA ASN A 223 -25.25 -0.43 4.81
C ASN A 223 -24.09 -1.30 4.30
N ASP A 224 -23.06 -0.72 3.66
CA ASP A 224 -21.91 -1.49 3.17
C ASP A 224 -20.98 -1.86 4.33
N THR A 225 -20.95 -3.14 4.67
CA THR A 225 -20.11 -3.71 5.73
C THR A 225 -18.76 -4.23 5.22
N ARG A 226 -18.46 -4.08 3.92
CA ARG A 226 -17.32 -4.71 3.26
C ARG A 226 -16.01 -3.93 3.40
N ALA A 227 -16.00 -2.74 4.01
CA ALA A 227 -14.84 -1.86 4.10
C ALA A 227 -13.52 -2.58 4.50
N TRP A 228 -13.56 -3.40 5.56
CA TRP A 228 -12.38 -4.19 6.00
C TRP A 228 -11.92 -5.20 4.94
N THR A 229 -12.86 -5.89 4.31
CA THR A 229 -12.58 -6.91 3.30
C THR A 229 -12.06 -6.27 2.00
N SER A 230 -12.67 -5.18 1.58
CA SER A 230 -12.27 -4.41 0.39
C SER A 230 -10.86 -3.84 0.54
N VAL A 231 -10.55 -3.23 1.69
CA VAL A 231 -9.19 -2.75 1.98
C VAL A 231 -8.21 -3.92 2.07
N GLY A 232 -8.58 -5.04 2.70
CA GLY A 232 -7.74 -6.24 2.71
C GLY A 232 -7.44 -6.81 1.32
N LEU A 233 -8.40 -6.76 0.40
CA LEU A 233 -8.18 -7.12 -1.00
C LEU A 233 -7.20 -6.15 -1.68
N ALA A 234 -7.40 -4.85 -1.50
CA ALA A 234 -6.50 -3.81 -2.03
C ALA A 234 -5.05 -4.00 -1.54
N ILE A 235 -4.84 -4.34 -0.26
CA ILE A 235 -3.53 -4.63 0.33
C ILE A 235 -2.87 -5.83 -0.35
N ARG A 236 -3.62 -6.91 -0.62
CA ARG A 236 -3.10 -8.07 -1.33
C ARG A 236 -2.74 -7.76 -2.78
N ILE A 237 -3.54 -6.93 -3.46
CA ILE A 237 -3.22 -6.45 -4.82
C ILE A 237 -1.92 -5.62 -4.78
N ALA A 238 -1.77 -4.71 -3.82
CA ALA A 238 -0.54 -3.94 -3.63
C ALA A 238 0.70 -4.83 -3.40
N MET A 239 0.56 -5.89 -2.61
CA MET A 239 1.63 -6.88 -2.39
C MET A 239 2.01 -7.61 -3.68
N ASP A 240 1.02 -8.04 -4.48
CA ASP A 240 1.23 -8.68 -5.78
C ASP A 240 1.89 -7.75 -6.81
N LEU A 241 1.63 -6.44 -6.72
CA LEU A 241 2.30 -5.41 -7.51
C LEU A 241 3.73 -5.11 -7.02
N GLY A 242 4.16 -5.73 -5.91
CA GLY A 242 5.50 -5.58 -5.36
C GLY A 242 5.71 -4.34 -4.49
N TRP A 243 4.63 -3.67 -4.06
CA TRP A 243 4.76 -2.39 -3.32
C TRP A 243 5.40 -2.53 -1.94
N HIS A 244 5.41 -3.73 -1.36
CA HIS A 244 6.15 -4.04 -0.14
C HIS A 244 7.68 -3.91 -0.30
N LYS A 245 8.18 -3.75 -1.53
CA LYS A 245 9.60 -3.56 -1.86
C LYS A 245 9.94 -2.10 -2.23
N LEU A 246 8.97 -1.18 -2.18
CA LEU A 246 9.23 0.23 -2.46
C LEU A 246 10.27 0.78 -1.48
N SER A 247 11.22 1.54 -2.01
CA SER A 247 12.40 2.02 -1.29
C SER A 247 12.60 3.53 -1.48
N THR A 248 13.31 4.11 -0.53
CA THR A 248 13.76 5.51 -0.53
C THR A 248 14.96 5.75 -1.45
N ASP A 249 15.57 4.70 -1.98
CA ASP A 249 16.82 4.78 -2.75
C ASP A 249 16.73 5.77 -3.93
N PRO A 250 17.53 6.84 -3.95
CA PRO A 250 17.61 7.79 -5.06
C PRO A 250 17.98 7.13 -6.39
N ALA A 251 18.74 6.02 -6.38
CA ALA A 251 19.15 5.30 -7.59
C ALA A 251 17.94 4.77 -8.37
N SER A 252 16.86 4.38 -7.68
CA SER A 252 15.60 3.93 -8.30
C SER A 252 14.93 5.00 -9.16
N ARG A 253 15.26 6.28 -8.92
CA ARG A 253 14.69 7.44 -9.62
C ARG A 253 15.64 8.01 -10.69
N SER A 254 16.87 7.49 -10.75
CA SER A 254 17.87 7.95 -11.71
C SER A 254 17.49 7.56 -13.14
N GLY A 255 17.56 8.52 -14.07
CA GLY A 255 17.27 8.28 -15.50
C GLY A 255 15.79 8.26 -15.89
N LEU A 256 14.85 8.37 -14.94
CA LEU A 256 13.41 8.43 -15.24
C LEU A 256 13.00 9.80 -15.78
N ASN A 257 12.13 9.81 -16.78
CA ASN A 257 11.48 11.04 -17.23
C ASN A 257 10.43 11.52 -16.21
N GLU A 258 9.91 12.73 -16.40
CA GLU A 258 8.96 13.32 -15.44
C GLU A 258 7.65 12.52 -15.32
N LEU A 259 7.16 11.95 -16.44
CA LEU A 259 5.95 11.13 -16.46
C LEU A 259 6.17 9.83 -15.68
N GLU A 260 7.29 9.14 -15.90
CA GLU A 260 7.68 7.92 -15.19
C GLU A 260 7.87 8.18 -13.69
N ARG A 261 8.49 9.32 -13.33
CA ARG A 261 8.58 9.75 -11.93
C ARG A 261 7.20 9.95 -11.30
N ARG A 262 6.25 10.55 -12.03
CA ARG A 262 4.87 10.70 -11.55
C ARG A 262 4.14 9.36 -11.44
N GLU A 263 4.33 8.44 -12.38
CA GLU A 263 3.76 7.08 -12.32
C GLU A 263 4.31 6.29 -11.13
N LEU A 264 5.64 6.34 -10.87
CA LEU A 264 6.22 5.75 -9.66
C LEU A 264 5.65 6.38 -8.38
N ARG A 265 5.58 7.72 -8.35
CA ARG A 265 5.01 8.45 -7.22
C ARG A 265 3.52 8.16 -7.02
N ASN A 266 2.80 7.78 -8.08
CA ASN A 266 1.40 7.35 -8.00
C ASN A 266 1.26 6.04 -7.21
N ASP A 267 2.14 5.07 -7.45
CA ASP A 267 2.18 3.81 -6.72
C ASP A 267 2.54 4.04 -5.24
N GLU A 268 3.59 4.82 -5.00
CA GLU A 268 4.02 5.27 -3.67
C GLU A 268 2.90 5.96 -2.89
N ARG A 269 2.24 6.95 -3.51
CA ARG A 269 1.11 7.67 -2.92
C ARG A 269 -0.03 6.72 -2.58
N THR A 270 -0.37 5.81 -3.50
CA THR A 270 -1.46 4.86 -3.30
C THR A 270 -1.15 3.91 -2.14
N LEU A 271 0.10 3.46 -1.99
CA LEU A 271 0.53 2.68 -0.82
C LEU A 271 0.36 3.47 0.49
N LEU A 272 0.75 4.75 0.51
CA LEU A 272 0.63 5.59 1.71
C LEU A 272 -0.85 5.82 2.10
N VAL A 273 -1.73 6.08 1.12
CA VAL A 273 -3.19 6.17 1.37
C VAL A 273 -3.69 4.84 1.93
N LEU A 274 -3.30 3.72 1.33
CA LEU A 274 -3.70 2.38 1.77
C LEU A 274 -3.23 2.08 3.21
N PHE A 275 -2.02 2.52 3.57
CA PHE A 275 -1.50 2.44 4.94
C PHE A 275 -2.38 3.23 5.93
N VAL A 276 -2.79 4.45 5.57
CA VAL A 276 -3.69 5.26 6.41
C VAL A 276 -5.03 4.55 6.61
N TYR A 277 -5.58 3.92 5.56
CA TYR A 277 -6.80 3.12 5.65
C TYR A 277 -6.66 1.93 6.59
N ASP A 278 -5.61 1.12 6.41
CA ASP A 278 -5.33 -0.07 7.22
C ASP A 278 -5.26 0.29 8.71
N ARG A 279 -4.48 1.33 9.05
CA ARG A 279 -4.34 1.81 10.43
C ARG A 279 -5.63 2.39 10.99
N SER A 280 -6.38 3.14 10.19
CA SER A 280 -7.65 3.75 10.62
C SER A 280 -8.70 2.69 10.93
N LEU A 281 -8.85 1.69 10.05
CA LEU A 281 -9.80 0.61 10.25
C LEU A 281 -9.40 -0.32 11.39
N SER A 282 -8.11 -0.61 11.52
CA SER A 282 -7.58 -1.39 12.65
C SER A 282 -7.93 -0.71 13.99
N LEU A 283 -7.70 0.61 14.08
CA LEU A 283 -8.03 1.39 15.28
C LEU A 283 -9.53 1.40 15.59
N GLN A 284 -10.38 1.55 14.58
CA GLN A 284 -11.84 1.63 14.76
C GLN A 284 -12.49 0.28 15.10
N THR A 285 -11.96 -0.81 14.56
CA THR A 285 -12.57 -2.14 14.67
C THR A 285 -11.87 -3.06 15.67
N GLY A 286 -10.70 -2.67 16.19
CA GLY A 286 -9.86 -3.50 17.04
C GLY A 286 -9.20 -4.69 16.32
N LYS A 287 -9.31 -4.77 14.99
CA LYS A 287 -8.70 -5.82 14.18
C LYS A 287 -7.20 -5.55 13.97
N PRO A 288 -6.37 -6.58 13.74
CA PRO A 288 -4.95 -6.39 13.45
C PRO A 288 -4.75 -5.70 12.10
N TRP A 289 -3.84 -4.74 12.02
CA TRP A 289 -3.37 -4.15 10.77
C TRP A 289 -2.64 -5.18 9.88
N MET A 290 -2.61 -4.94 8.56
CA MET A 290 -2.04 -5.86 7.58
C MET A 290 -0.75 -5.36 6.92
N ILE A 291 -0.52 -4.04 6.87
CA ILE A 291 0.68 -3.46 6.27
C ILE A 291 1.77 -3.27 7.34
N GLU A 292 2.93 -3.89 7.13
CA GLU A 292 4.11 -3.71 7.97
C GLU A 292 4.72 -2.32 7.82
N ARG A 293 5.45 -1.87 8.85
CA ARG A 293 6.21 -0.62 8.77
C ARG A 293 7.46 -0.86 7.96
N THR A 294 7.66 -0.05 6.93
CA THR A 294 8.86 -0.08 6.08
C THR A 294 9.59 1.25 6.20
N GLU A 295 10.88 1.26 5.87
CA GLU A 295 11.69 2.48 5.83
C GLU A 295 11.05 3.55 4.92
N PHE A 296 10.42 3.12 3.82
CA PHE A 296 9.66 4.01 2.95
C PHE A 296 8.50 4.72 3.65
N ILE A 297 7.70 4.00 4.46
CA ILE A 297 6.57 4.60 5.19
C ILE A 297 7.08 5.52 6.31
N GLU A 298 8.17 5.16 6.98
CA GLU A 298 8.75 5.97 8.06
C GLU A 298 9.40 7.26 7.55
N SER A 299 9.86 7.28 6.30
CA SER A 299 10.47 8.44 5.63
C SER A 299 9.47 9.31 4.87
N VAL A 300 8.17 9.22 5.21
CA VAL A 300 7.10 9.97 4.54
C VAL A 300 7.30 11.49 4.50
N GLU A 301 8.02 12.04 5.48
CA GLU A 301 8.34 13.48 5.49
C GLU A 301 9.32 13.88 4.40
N THR A 302 10.29 13.01 4.09
CA THR A 302 11.23 13.23 2.99
C THR A 302 10.51 13.09 1.65
N TRP A 303 9.61 12.11 1.54
CA TRP A 303 8.76 11.92 0.36
C TRP A 303 7.85 13.13 0.07
N GLY A 304 7.32 13.77 1.11
CA GLY A 304 6.52 15.00 1.00
C GLY A 304 7.29 16.23 0.55
N LYS A 305 8.63 16.22 0.64
CA LYS A 305 9.51 17.32 0.19
C LYS A 305 9.98 17.18 -1.26
N ASP A 306 9.61 16.11 -1.97
CA ASP A 306 9.98 15.94 -3.38
C ASP A 306 9.41 17.09 -4.23
N PRO A 307 10.13 17.60 -5.24
CA PRO A 307 9.64 18.66 -6.13
C PRO A 307 8.32 18.35 -6.86
N LEU A 308 7.94 17.07 -7.00
CA LEU A 308 6.66 16.65 -7.58
C LEU A 308 5.54 16.50 -6.55
N ALA A 309 5.78 16.86 -5.29
CA ALA A 309 4.74 16.82 -4.27
C ALA A 309 3.65 17.87 -4.54
N SER A 310 2.40 17.46 -4.36
CA SER A 310 1.21 18.29 -4.42
C SER A 310 0.77 18.73 -3.03
N ALA A 311 -0.16 19.69 -2.95
CA ALA A 311 -0.72 20.12 -1.66
C ALA A 311 -1.43 18.97 -0.91
N ASN A 312 -2.02 18.01 -1.65
CA ASN A 312 -2.68 16.84 -1.07
C ASN A 312 -1.66 15.87 -0.43
N ASP A 313 -0.43 15.83 -0.95
CA ASP A 313 0.63 15.00 -0.40
C ASP A 313 1.03 15.46 1.00
N ASN A 314 1.00 16.77 1.29
CA ASN A 314 1.26 17.29 2.65
C ASN A 314 0.24 16.79 3.68
N LEU A 315 -1.05 16.78 3.32
CA LEU A 315 -2.09 16.23 4.18
C LEU A 315 -1.89 14.71 4.37
N LEU A 316 -1.56 13.98 3.30
CA LEU A 316 -1.27 12.56 3.38
C LEU A 316 -0.08 12.26 4.30
N CYS A 317 1.01 13.00 4.17
CA CYS A 317 2.17 12.89 5.06
C CYS A 317 1.77 13.11 6.53
N THR A 318 0.88 14.07 6.80
CA THR A 318 0.36 14.32 8.13
C THR A 318 -0.41 13.11 8.67
N PHE A 319 -1.30 12.53 7.87
CA PHE A 319 -2.06 11.33 8.26
C PHE A 319 -1.15 10.12 8.50
N VAL A 320 -0.16 9.88 7.65
CA VAL A 320 0.81 8.78 7.85
C VAL A 320 1.58 8.98 9.15
N ALA A 321 2.10 10.19 9.40
CA ALA A 321 2.82 10.53 10.63
C ALA A 321 1.95 10.33 11.88
N LEU A 322 0.69 10.80 11.85
CA LEU A 322 -0.26 10.59 12.95
C LEU A 322 -0.53 9.10 13.20
N ARG A 323 -0.67 8.29 12.15
CA ARG A 323 -0.91 6.84 12.28
C ARG A 323 0.31 6.08 12.80
N LEU A 324 1.52 6.46 12.42
CA LEU A 324 2.76 5.90 12.99
C LEU A 324 2.85 6.19 14.49
N LEU A 325 2.62 7.45 14.88
CA LEU A 325 2.66 7.90 16.27
C LEU A 325 1.61 7.17 17.14
N THR A 326 0.40 7.00 16.59
CA THR A 326 -0.69 6.26 17.23
C THR A 326 -0.31 4.79 17.44
N ALA A 327 0.24 4.14 16.42
CA ALA A 327 0.62 2.73 16.50
C ALA A 327 1.75 2.48 17.53
N GLU A 328 2.79 3.33 17.57
CA GLU A 328 3.82 3.31 18.64
C GLU A 328 3.18 3.37 20.03
N THR A 329 2.17 4.22 20.18
CA THR A 329 1.51 4.43 21.47
C THR A 329 0.77 3.18 21.94
N PHE A 330 0.00 2.55 21.05
CA PHE A 330 -0.75 1.33 21.39
C PHE A 330 0.15 0.11 21.60
N ASP A 331 1.29 0.01 20.92
CA ASP A 331 2.27 -1.06 21.16
C ASP A 331 2.92 -0.94 22.56
N LEU A 332 3.15 0.30 23.02
CA LEU A 332 3.78 0.57 24.32
C LEU A 332 2.79 0.52 25.49
N LEU A 333 1.51 0.77 25.25
CA LEU A 333 0.50 0.91 26.31
C LEU A 333 0.33 -0.36 27.19
N PRO A 334 0.29 -1.61 26.67
CA PRO A 334 0.25 -2.81 27.49
C PRO A 334 1.46 -2.97 28.42
N SER A 335 2.63 -2.50 27.98
CA SER A 335 3.86 -2.48 28.78
C SER A 335 3.80 -1.39 29.86
N GLN A 336 3.23 -0.23 29.56
CA GLN A 336 3.05 0.87 30.52
C GLN A 336 2.08 0.53 31.66
N LYS A 337 1.11 -0.38 31.47
CA LYS A 337 0.22 -0.85 32.55
C LYS A 337 0.97 -1.49 33.73
N LYS A 338 2.20 -1.96 33.51
CA LYS A 338 3.06 -2.56 34.54
C LYS A 338 3.95 -1.54 35.27
N HIS A 339 4.03 -0.31 34.79
CA HIS A 339 4.92 0.72 35.32
C HIS A 339 4.19 1.69 36.26
N SER A 340 4.96 2.41 37.09
CA SER A 340 4.45 3.41 38.04
C SER A 340 3.67 4.53 37.34
N THR A 341 2.66 5.08 38.01
CA THR A 341 1.82 6.21 37.53
C THR A 341 2.63 7.41 37.05
N ALA A 342 3.81 7.65 37.63
CA ALA A 342 4.71 8.72 37.20
C ALA A 342 5.32 8.48 35.80
N HIS A 343 5.60 7.23 35.43
CA HIS A 343 6.12 6.89 34.10
C HIS A 343 5.03 7.02 33.04
N GLN A 344 3.80 6.64 33.40
CA GLN A 344 2.63 6.82 32.55
C GLN A 344 2.36 8.32 32.29
N GLY A 345 2.43 9.17 33.32
CA GLY A 345 2.29 10.62 33.17
C GLY A 345 3.33 11.24 32.23
N ARG A 346 4.61 10.86 32.37
CA ARG A 346 5.69 11.32 31.48
C ARG A 346 5.51 10.86 30.03
N PHE A 347 5.05 9.62 29.84
CA PHE A 347 4.78 9.08 28.51
C PHE A 347 3.69 9.91 27.79
N PHE A 348 2.57 10.16 28.47
CA PHE A 348 1.51 10.99 27.92
C PHE A 348 1.94 12.44 27.69
N SER A 349 2.76 13.04 28.56
CA SER A 349 3.26 14.40 28.33
C SER A 349 4.16 14.50 27.10
N VAL A 350 5.02 13.51 26.85
CA VAL A 350 5.87 13.47 25.64
C VAL A 350 5.00 13.31 24.39
N LEU A 351 4.00 12.44 24.44
CA LEU A 351 3.05 12.28 23.33
C LEU A 351 2.27 13.56 23.04
N LYS A 352 1.81 14.27 24.08
CA LYS A 352 1.14 15.56 23.92
C LYS A 352 1.99 16.53 23.10
N VAL A 353 3.23 16.73 23.53
CA VAL A 353 4.18 17.63 22.85
C VAL A 353 4.47 17.20 21.42
N ARG A 354 4.60 15.89 21.16
CA ARG A 354 4.82 15.38 19.79
C ARG A 354 3.63 15.66 18.88
N ILE A 355 2.40 15.51 19.36
CA ILE A 355 1.19 15.77 18.55
C ILE A 355 1.06 17.28 18.28
N GLU A 356 1.25 18.13 19.29
CA GLU A 356 1.22 19.59 19.15
C GLU A 356 2.30 20.09 18.17
N ALA A 357 3.52 19.55 18.26
CA ALA A 357 4.59 19.89 17.33
C ALA A 357 4.29 19.45 15.89
N LEU A 358 3.67 18.27 15.73
CA LEU A 358 3.24 17.77 14.42
C LEU A 358 2.14 18.65 13.83
N GLU A 359 1.14 19.02 14.64
CA GLU A 359 0.07 19.91 14.23
C GLU A 359 0.60 21.27 13.78
N ALA A 360 1.43 21.92 14.61
CA ALA A 360 2.00 23.23 14.30
C ALA A 360 2.84 23.21 13.00
N LYS A 361 3.64 22.15 12.82
CA LYS A 361 4.46 21.95 11.62
C LYS A 361 3.61 21.90 10.36
N TRP A 362 2.58 21.06 10.32
CA TRP A 362 1.79 20.84 9.11
C TRP A 362 0.79 21.96 8.86
N LEU A 363 0.26 22.60 9.91
CA LEU A 363 -0.52 23.84 9.78
C LEU A 363 0.30 24.99 9.19
N GLY A 364 1.62 25.03 9.43
CA GLY A 364 2.51 26.00 8.78
C GLY A 364 2.69 25.79 7.28
N VAL A 365 2.36 24.60 6.76
CA VAL A 365 2.52 24.24 5.34
C VAL A 365 1.20 24.34 4.57
N VAL A 366 0.05 24.20 5.24
CA VAL A 366 -1.27 24.28 4.59
C VAL A 366 -1.87 25.68 4.70
N GLY A 367 -2.63 26.08 3.68
CA GLY A 367 -3.34 27.36 3.70
C GLY A 367 -4.40 27.43 4.79
N ALA A 368 -4.50 28.56 5.48
CA ALA A 368 -5.56 28.82 6.45
C ALA A 368 -6.95 28.72 5.81
N GLY A 369 -7.93 28.15 6.53
CA GLY A 369 -9.30 28.00 6.06
C GLY A 369 -9.53 26.89 5.01
N THR A 370 -8.51 26.12 4.66
CA THR A 370 -8.64 24.98 3.73
C THR A 370 -9.21 23.75 4.42
N CYS A 371 -9.77 22.82 3.63
CA CYS A 371 -10.20 21.51 4.16
C CYS A 371 -9.02 20.76 4.81
N HIS A 372 -7.79 20.92 4.31
CA HIS A 372 -6.61 20.32 4.92
C HIS A 372 -6.36 20.85 6.34
N ALA A 373 -6.46 22.17 6.55
CA ALA A 373 -6.32 22.75 7.88
C ALA A 373 -7.38 22.24 8.86
N PHE A 374 -8.64 22.14 8.40
CA PHE A 374 -9.72 21.54 9.18
C PHE A 374 -9.41 20.08 9.55
N LEU A 375 -9.04 19.25 8.57
CA LEU A 375 -8.76 17.83 8.78
C LEU A 375 -7.59 17.63 9.74
N ILE A 376 -6.48 18.35 9.57
CA ILE A 376 -5.31 18.24 10.45
C ILE A 376 -5.71 18.52 11.91
N ARG A 377 -6.37 19.66 12.16
CA ARG A 377 -6.82 20.03 13.51
C ARG A 377 -7.78 19.00 14.09
N LEU A 378 -8.76 18.55 13.31
CA LEU A 378 -9.76 17.60 13.75
C LEU A 378 -9.13 16.25 14.14
N TYR A 379 -8.23 15.71 13.31
CA TYR A 379 -7.57 14.43 13.59
C TYR A 379 -6.57 14.53 14.76
N CYS A 380 -5.84 15.64 14.90
CA CYS A 380 -4.98 15.88 16.06
C CYS A 380 -5.80 15.97 17.35
N ALA A 381 -6.87 16.77 17.36
CA ALA A 381 -7.77 16.89 18.52
C ALA A 381 -8.43 15.55 18.87
N HIS A 382 -8.85 14.78 17.86
CA HIS A 382 -9.40 13.45 18.08
C HIS A 382 -8.36 12.49 18.68
N LEU A 383 -7.10 12.55 18.22
CA LEU A 383 -6.04 11.71 18.76
C LEU A 383 -5.75 12.05 20.23
N HIS A 384 -5.71 13.34 20.59
CA HIS A 384 -5.62 13.76 21.99
C HIS A 384 -6.78 13.20 22.81
N LEU A 385 -8.02 13.38 22.35
CA LEU A 385 -9.19 12.87 23.04
C LEU A 385 -9.11 11.34 23.21
N GLN A 386 -8.75 10.59 22.17
CA GLN A 386 -8.62 9.14 22.25
C GLN A 386 -7.55 8.71 23.26
N LEU A 387 -6.32 9.22 23.13
CA LEU A 387 -5.19 8.79 23.97
C LEU A 387 -5.40 9.15 25.44
N PHE A 388 -5.89 10.35 25.73
CA PHE A 388 -6.09 10.84 27.09
C PHE A 388 -7.39 10.36 27.73
N SER A 389 -8.32 9.80 26.94
CA SER A 389 -9.50 9.11 27.47
C SER A 389 -9.20 7.72 28.04
N ILE A 390 -8.11 7.06 27.61
CA ILE A 390 -7.79 5.70 28.07
C ILE A 390 -7.54 5.64 29.59
N PRO A 391 -6.69 6.50 30.19
CA PRO A 391 -6.52 6.51 31.63
C PRO A 391 -7.81 6.76 32.41
N LEU A 392 -8.74 7.56 31.84
CA LEU A 392 -10.04 7.85 32.47
C LEU A 392 -10.97 6.64 32.48
N GLN A 393 -10.91 5.80 31.45
CA GLN A 393 -11.68 4.55 31.38
C GLN A 393 -11.16 3.50 32.38
N GLU A 394 -9.83 3.41 32.56
CA GLU A 394 -9.21 2.42 33.45
C GLU A 394 -9.30 2.81 34.93
N THR A 395 -9.10 4.09 35.24
CA THR A 395 -9.01 4.56 36.63
C THR A 395 -10.34 5.08 37.18
N GLY A 396 -11.36 5.18 36.32
CA GLY A 396 -12.64 5.82 36.60
C GLY A 396 -12.52 7.35 36.59
N ILE A 397 -13.64 8.04 36.38
CA ILE A 397 -13.72 9.49 36.55
C ILE A 397 -13.40 9.80 38.04
N PRO A 398 -12.47 10.74 38.33
CA PRO A 398 -12.01 10.98 39.68
C PRO A 398 -13.18 11.26 40.63
N ARG A 399 -13.40 10.36 41.59
CA ARG A 399 -14.14 10.66 42.81
C ARG A 399 -13.28 11.63 43.61
N ALA A 400 -13.90 12.68 44.15
CA ALA A 400 -13.26 13.84 44.77
C ALA A 400 -12.36 13.55 46.00
N ASP A 401 -12.15 12.27 46.37
CA ASP A 401 -11.50 11.87 47.61
C ASP A 401 -10.01 11.49 47.42
N GLY A 402 -9.43 11.69 46.24
CA GLY A 402 -8.00 11.45 45.98
C GLY A 402 -7.39 12.45 45.01
N VAL A 403 -6.26 13.05 45.39
CA VAL A 403 -5.42 13.90 44.54
C VAL A 403 -4.87 13.06 43.38
N ARG A 404 -5.63 12.94 42.29
CA ARG A 404 -5.16 12.39 41.02
C ARG A 404 -4.97 13.51 40.02
N ASP A 405 -4.00 13.31 39.13
CA ASP A 405 -3.69 14.22 38.04
C ASP A 405 -4.92 14.43 37.14
N MET A 406 -5.44 15.66 37.12
CA MET A 406 -6.61 16.06 36.32
C MET A 406 -6.22 16.39 34.87
N THR A 407 -4.93 16.36 34.52
CA THR A 407 -4.46 16.70 33.17
C THR A 407 -5.14 15.88 32.08
N PRO A 408 -5.29 14.54 32.18
CA PRO A 408 -5.96 13.75 31.14
C PRO A 408 -7.42 14.13 30.92
N PHE A 409 -8.11 14.53 32.00
CA PHE A 409 -9.48 15.03 31.92
C PHE A 409 -9.54 16.35 31.14
N TRP A 410 -8.73 17.34 31.54
CA TRP A 410 -8.77 18.66 30.92
C TRP A 410 -8.34 18.62 29.45
N VAL A 411 -7.27 17.87 29.13
CA VAL A 411 -6.83 17.68 27.75
C VAL A 411 -7.93 17.02 26.90
N SER A 412 -8.60 15.98 27.43
CA SER A 412 -9.70 15.34 26.70
C SER A 412 -10.90 16.27 26.52
N TYR A 413 -11.27 17.03 27.56
CA TYR A 413 -12.39 17.97 27.53
C TYR A 413 -12.15 19.11 26.52
N GLU A 414 -10.98 19.75 26.58
CA GLU A 414 -10.60 20.83 25.68
C GLU A 414 -10.62 20.36 24.23
N ASN A 415 -9.99 19.21 23.94
CA ASN A 415 -9.96 18.68 22.58
C ASN A 415 -11.33 18.24 22.06
N ALA A 416 -12.19 17.67 22.92
CA ALA A 416 -13.57 17.37 22.54
C ALA A 416 -14.38 18.63 22.21
N ALA A 417 -14.20 19.72 22.99
CA ALA A 417 -14.83 21.01 22.71
C ALA A 417 -14.30 21.63 21.42
N THR A 418 -12.98 21.60 21.21
CA THR A 418 -12.33 22.06 19.97
C THR A 418 -12.87 21.32 18.76
N MET A 419 -13.07 20.00 18.83
CA MET A 419 -13.67 19.24 17.72
C MET A 419 -15.07 19.75 17.35
N LEU A 420 -15.93 20.01 18.34
CA LEU A 420 -17.27 20.54 18.07
C LEU A 420 -17.20 21.97 17.49
N ALA A 421 -16.31 22.81 17.99
CA ALA A 421 -16.09 24.15 17.46
C ALA A 421 -15.62 24.11 15.99
N LEU A 422 -14.65 23.25 15.66
CA LEU A 422 -14.17 23.06 14.29
C LEU A 422 -15.28 22.58 13.35
N VAL A 423 -16.11 21.63 13.78
CA VAL A 423 -17.23 21.14 12.97
C VAL A 423 -18.26 22.25 12.71
N THR A 424 -18.47 23.15 13.68
CA THR A 424 -19.34 24.33 13.47
C THR A 424 -18.73 25.38 12.56
N GLU A 425 -17.43 25.67 12.68
CA GLU A 425 -16.72 26.66 11.85
C GLU A 425 -16.61 26.20 10.39
N TYR A 426 -16.33 24.91 10.18
CA TYR A 426 -16.11 24.30 8.87
C TYR A 426 -17.30 23.48 8.38
N ALA A 427 -18.52 23.83 8.80
CA ALA A 427 -19.76 23.12 8.44
C ALA A 427 -19.91 22.82 6.94
N PRO A 428 -19.54 23.70 5.99
CA PRO A 428 -19.63 23.41 4.56
C PRO A 428 -18.78 22.23 4.08
N PHE A 429 -17.70 21.89 4.79
CA PHE A 429 -16.81 20.79 4.42
C PHE A 429 -17.36 19.42 4.81
N LEU A 430 -18.25 19.37 5.81
CA LEU A 430 -18.77 18.12 6.39
C LEU A 430 -19.58 17.27 5.41
N TYR A 431 -20.00 17.82 4.27
CA TYR A 431 -20.73 17.06 3.27
C TYR A 431 -19.84 16.06 2.50
N LEU A 432 -18.54 16.35 2.37
CA LEU A 432 -17.61 15.55 1.54
C LEU A 432 -16.66 14.68 2.34
N VAL A 433 -16.65 14.83 3.67
CA VAL A 433 -15.75 14.07 4.54
C VAL A 433 -16.15 12.59 4.65
N GLN A 434 -15.20 11.77 5.07
CA GLN A 434 -15.47 10.37 5.41
C GLN A 434 -16.43 10.28 6.60
N ASP A 435 -17.28 9.24 6.61
CA ASP A 435 -18.16 8.89 7.74
C ASP A 435 -17.45 8.83 9.11
N SER A 436 -16.17 8.44 9.10
CA SER A 436 -15.36 8.38 10.30
C SER A 436 -15.31 9.71 11.05
N ILE A 437 -15.34 10.86 10.36
CA ILE A 437 -15.37 12.19 10.97
C ILE A 437 -16.65 12.43 11.75
N HIS A 438 -17.79 11.97 11.24
CA HIS A 438 -19.06 12.07 11.96
C HIS A 438 -19.05 11.19 13.22
N VAL A 439 -18.49 9.99 13.14
CA VAL A 439 -18.33 9.10 14.32
C VAL A 439 -17.39 9.71 15.36
N MET A 440 -16.26 10.29 14.93
CA MET A 440 -15.31 10.97 15.81
C MET A 440 -15.95 12.18 16.52
N THR A 441 -16.78 12.94 15.80
CA THR A 441 -17.53 14.08 16.33
C THR A 441 -18.59 13.63 17.34
N ALA A 442 -19.33 12.56 17.02
CA ALA A 442 -20.30 11.97 17.94
C ALA A 442 -19.62 11.47 19.23
N TYR A 443 -18.44 10.84 19.11
CA TYR A 443 -17.65 10.44 20.27
C TYR A 443 -17.27 11.63 21.17
N ALA A 444 -16.81 12.73 20.58
CA ALA A 444 -16.51 13.96 21.32
C ALA A 444 -17.73 14.54 22.04
N ALA A 445 -18.88 14.60 21.36
CA ALA A 445 -20.14 15.06 21.96
C ALA A 445 -20.57 14.17 23.14
N VAL A 446 -20.53 12.84 22.97
CA VAL A 446 -20.87 11.88 24.03
C VAL A 446 -19.92 12.01 25.22
N PHE A 447 -18.63 12.21 24.97
CA PHE A 447 -17.64 12.44 26.03
C PHE A 447 -18.01 13.67 26.88
N LEU A 448 -18.31 14.81 26.23
CA LEU A 448 -18.70 16.05 26.90
C LEU A 448 -20.04 15.96 27.65
N VAL A 449 -20.96 15.08 27.26
CA VAL A 449 -22.21 14.88 27.99
C VAL A 449 -22.02 13.95 29.19
N LYS A 450 -21.37 12.79 28.98
CA LYS A 450 -21.27 11.74 30.01
C LYS A 450 -20.31 12.10 31.14
N VAL A 451 -19.16 12.69 30.82
CA VAL A 451 -18.08 12.89 31.79
C VAL A 451 -18.44 13.96 32.84
N PRO A 452 -19.00 15.14 32.49
CA PRO A 452 -19.46 16.11 33.48
C PRO A 452 -20.65 15.64 34.31
N SER A 453 -21.57 14.86 33.73
CA SER A 453 -22.73 14.30 34.46
C SER A 453 -22.36 13.27 35.52
N SER A 454 -21.18 12.66 35.39
CA SER A 454 -20.64 11.67 36.33
C SER A 454 -19.74 12.30 37.40
N LEU A 455 -19.40 13.60 37.27
CA LEU A 455 -18.67 14.33 38.29
C LEU A 455 -19.64 14.70 39.43
N PRO A 456 -19.30 14.42 40.71
CA PRO A 456 -20.08 14.96 41.83
C PRO A 456 -20.21 16.48 41.68
N ARG A 457 -21.34 17.05 42.14
CA ARG A 457 -21.70 18.50 42.12
C ARG A 457 -20.73 19.45 42.85
N LEU A 458 -19.47 19.06 43.07
CA LEU A 458 -18.45 19.79 43.81
C LEU A 458 -17.59 20.72 42.95
N LEU A 459 -17.59 20.60 41.61
CA LEU A 459 -17.13 21.69 40.73
C LEU A 459 -18.24 22.75 40.54
N SER A 460 -18.77 23.23 41.67
CA SER A 460 -19.61 24.42 41.69
C SER A 460 -18.73 25.62 41.33
N ILE A 461 -18.80 26.06 40.08
CA ILE A 461 -18.79 27.47 39.64
C ILE A 461 -17.51 28.30 39.91
N ARG A 462 -16.54 27.87 40.71
CA ARG A 462 -15.41 28.71 41.16
C ARG A 462 -14.07 28.52 40.45
N GLN A 463 -13.86 27.46 39.65
CA GLN A 463 -12.59 27.24 38.94
C GLN A 463 -12.63 27.51 37.44
N ILE A 464 -13.81 27.66 36.85
CA ILE A 464 -13.95 28.02 35.42
C ILE A 464 -13.68 29.53 35.21
N SER A 465 -13.74 30.35 36.27
CA SER A 465 -13.57 31.81 36.20
C SER A 465 -12.16 32.33 36.53
N SER A 466 -11.16 31.47 36.77
CA SER A 466 -9.81 31.91 37.15
C SER A 466 -8.70 31.59 36.14
N ILE A 467 -9.07 31.21 34.92
CA ILE A 467 -8.13 31.07 33.79
C ILE A 467 -8.76 31.78 32.59
N GLY A 468 -9.00 33.09 32.77
CA GLY A 468 -9.31 34.02 31.69
C GLY A 468 -8.06 34.81 31.32
#